data_AF-A0A1Q9YLK8-F1
#
_entry.id   AF-A0A1Q9YLK8-F1
#
_cell.length_a   1.000
_cell.length_b   1.000
_cell.length_c   1.000
_cell.angle_alpha   90.00
_cell.angle_beta   90.00
_cell.angle_gamma   90.00
#
_symmetry.space_group_name_H-M   'P 1'
#
loop_
_entity.id
_entity.type
_entity.pdbx_description
1 polymer ?
#
loop_
_entity_poly.entity_id
_entity_poly.type
_entity_poly.pdbx_seq_one_letter_code
_entity_poly.pdbx_strand_id
1 'polypeptide(L)'
;MSPESAVSLSSLLCAFDEHELQDLFSTFSCRDESIANFLKRQAIEFEKASKSRTYLFIDDQSEKGIAGFLVLLYQVYIFQK
;
A
#
# COMPACT_ATOMS: atom_id res chain seq x y z
N MET A 1 -6.87 8.74 -19.26
CA MET A 1 -6.61 7.30 -19.06
C MET A 1 -6.87 6.99 -17.61
N SER A 2 -7.73 6.02 -17.35
CA SER A 2 -8.04 5.55 -15.99
C SER A 2 -6.78 4.93 -15.40
N PRO A 3 -6.45 5.16 -14.11
CA PRO A 3 -5.34 4.47 -13.49
C PRO A 3 -5.60 2.97 -13.61
N GLU A 4 -4.58 2.25 -14.11
CA GLU A 4 -4.58 0.80 -14.20
C GLU A 4 -4.98 0.24 -12.82
N SER A 5 -5.84 -0.78 -12.84
CA SER A 5 -6.61 -1.26 -11.70
C SER A 5 -5.79 -1.36 -10.42
N ALA A 6 -6.33 -0.83 -9.31
CA ALA A 6 -5.67 -0.89 -8.01
C ALA A 6 -5.41 -2.35 -7.58
N VAL A 7 -4.19 -2.65 -7.16
CA VAL A 7 -3.77 -3.97 -6.67
C VAL A 7 -3.74 -3.95 -5.15
N SER A 8 -4.37 -4.92 -4.48
CA SER A 8 -4.32 -4.99 -3.02
C SER A 8 -2.93 -5.41 -2.53
N LEU A 9 -2.47 -4.79 -1.43
CA LEU A 9 -1.22 -5.13 -0.79
C LEU A 9 -1.21 -6.57 -0.27
N SER A 10 -2.37 -7.09 0.14
CA SER A 10 -2.53 -8.50 0.52
C SER A 10 -2.16 -9.46 -0.62
N SER A 11 -2.57 -9.18 -1.85
CA SER A 11 -2.26 -10.02 -3.00
C SER A 11 -0.78 -9.93 -3.38
N LEU A 12 -0.18 -8.74 -3.24
CA LEU A 12 1.26 -8.54 -3.45
C LEU A 12 2.09 -9.31 -2.42
N LEU A 13 1.69 -9.30 -1.14
CA LEU A 13 2.34 -10.08 -0.08
C LEU A 13 2.22 -11.61 -0.27
N CYS A 14 1.28 -12.08 -1.09
CA CYS A 14 1.20 -13.49 -1.48
C CYS A 14 2.10 -13.84 -2.67
N ALA A 15 2.47 -12.86 -3.49
CA ALA A 15 3.18 -13.06 -4.75
C ALA A 15 4.67 -12.71 -4.67
N PHE A 16 5.06 -11.82 -3.74
CA PHE A 16 6.41 -11.28 -3.60
C PHE A 16 6.89 -11.37 -2.15
N ASP A 17 8.21 -11.40 -1.98
CA ASP A 17 8.81 -11.31 -0.66
C ASP A 17 8.65 -9.90 -0.09
N GLU A 18 8.52 -9.81 1.24
CA GLU A 18 8.35 -8.53 1.93
C GLU A 18 9.52 -7.57 1.66
N HIS A 19 10.75 -8.09 1.51
CA HIS A 19 11.92 -7.27 1.18
C HIS A 19 11.80 -6.64 -0.21
N GLU A 20 11.32 -7.39 -1.22
CA GLU A 20 11.13 -6.87 -2.58
C GLU A 20 10.07 -5.76 -2.60
N LEU A 21 8.98 -5.95 -1.86
CA LEU A 21 7.94 -4.92 -1.71
C LEU A 21 8.46 -3.71 -0.95
N GLN A 22 9.30 -3.92 0.06
CA GLN A 22 9.93 -2.85 0.84
C GLN A 22 10.87 -2.01 -0.03
N ASP A 23 11.66 -2.64 -0.89
CA ASP A 23 12.51 -1.98 -1.87
C ASP A 23 11.66 -1.16 -2.86
N LEU A 24 10.57 -1.74 -3.38
CA LEU A 24 9.62 -1.03 -4.24
C LEU A 24 9.03 0.20 -3.53
N PHE A 25 8.58 0.07 -2.28
CA PHE A 25 7.98 1.18 -1.52
C PHE A 25 8.99 2.28 -1.21
N SER A 26 10.27 1.94 -1.06
CA SER A 26 11.34 2.90 -0.81
C SER A 26 11.47 3.96 -1.92
N THR A 27 11.12 3.58 -3.15
CA THR A 27 11.16 4.45 -4.34
C THR A 27 10.02 5.47 -4.38
N PHE A 28 8.93 5.23 -3.65
CA PHE A 28 7.76 6.09 -3.65
C PHE A 28 8.09 7.49 -3.08
N SER A 29 7.58 8.53 -3.73
CA SER A 29 7.69 9.90 -3.24
C SER A 29 6.43 10.67 -3.60
N CYS A 30 6.04 11.61 -2.74
CA CYS A 30 4.93 12.51 -3.01
C CYS A 30 5.16 13.84 -2.29
N ARG A 31 4.27 14.82 -2.49
CA ARG A 31 4.40 16.16 -1.89
C ARG A 31 4.43 16.12 -0.36
N ASP A 32 3.73 15.16 0.25
CA ASP A 32 3.65 15.01 1.71
C ASP A 32 4.52 13.83 2.16
N GLU A 33 5.66 14.14 2.77
CA GLU A 33 6.59 13.12 3.27
C GLU A 33 5.98 12.21 4.34
N SER A 34 4.98 12.68 5.11
CA SER A 34 4.33 11.83 6.12
C SER A 34 3.52 10.71 5.45
N ILE A 35 2.87 11.03 4.32
CA ILE A 35 2.11 10.08 3.51
C ILE A 35 3.07 9.09 2.84
N ALA A 36 4.19 9.57 2.28
CA ALA A 36 5.20 8.67 1.70
C ALA A 36 5.83 7.75 2.76
N ASN A 37 6.12 8.28 3.95
CA ASN A 37 6.67 7.50 5.06
C ASN A 37 5.68 6.45 5.59
N PHE A 38 4.37 6.68 5.52
CA PHE A 38 3.39 5.66 5.84
C PHE A 38 3.55 4.44 4.94
N LEU A 39 3.58 4.63 3.61
CA LEU A 39 3.75 3.53 2.67
C LEU A 39 5.08 2.80 2.90
N LYS A 40 6.16 3.56 3.09
CA LYS A 40 7.51 3.03 3.31
C LYS A 40 7.71 2.27 4.60
N ARG A 41 6.97 2.57 5.68
CA ARG A 41 7.32 2.06 7.02
C ARG A 41 6.21 1.29 7.71
N GLN A 42 4.95 1.54 7.36
CA GLN A 42 3.81 1.10 8.15
C GLN A 42 2.79 0.28 7.36
N ALA A 43 2.69 0.47 6.04
CA ALA A 43 1.64 -0.16 5.24
C ALA A 43 1.61 -1.70 5.36
N ILE A 44 2.78 -2.36 5.32
CA ILE A 44 2.87 -3.83 5.45
C ILE A 44 2.45 -4.29 6.84
N GLU A 45 2.95 -3.64 7.90
CA GLU A 45 2.59 -3.96 9.28
C GLU A 45 1.09 -3.78 9.51
N PHE A 46 0.50 -2.72 8.95
CA PHE A 46 -0.92 -2.43 9.08
C PHE A 46 -1.78 -3.45 8.32
N GLU A 47 -1.35 -3.89 7.14
CA GLU A 47 -2.02 -4.93 6.36
C GLU A 47 -2.02 -6.27 7.10
N LYS A 48 -0.85 -6.68 7.63
CA LYS A 48 -0.69 -7.92 8.41
C LYS A 48 -1.50 -7.89 9.71
N ALA A 49 -1.50 -6.75 10.41
CA ALA A 49 -2.27 -6.57 11.65
C ALA A 49 -3.77 -6.31 11.40
N SER A 50 -4.23 -6.31 10.14
CA SER A 50 -5.61 -5.98 9.75
C SER A 50 -6.09 -4.63 10.29
N LYS A 51 -5.18 -3.66 10.48
CA LYS A 51 -5.49 -2.28 10.90
C LYS A 51 -6.05 -1.45 9.74
N SER A 52 -5.65 -1.78 8.52
CA SER A 52 -6.11 -1.13 7.29
C SER A 52 -5.99 -2.09 6.10
N ARG A 53 -6.59 -1.71 4.97
CA ARG A 53 -6.25 -2.28 3.66
C ARG A 53 -5.60 -1.24 2.79
N THR A 54 -4.50 -1.62 2.18
CA THR A 54 -3.77 -0.78 1.24
C THR A 54 -3.96 -1.31 -0.17
N TYR A 55 -4.25 -0.40 -1.10
CA TYR A 55 -4.31 -0.68 -2.53
C TYR A 55 -3.31 0.23 -3.24
N LEU A 56 -2.49 -0.34 -4.12
CA LEU A 56 -1.49 0.37 -4.91
C LEU A 56 -1.99 0.54 -6.33
N PHE A 57 -1.80 1.74 -6.87
CA PHE A 57 -1.92 2.01 -8.29
C PHE A 57 -0.50 1.95 -8.85
N ILE A 58 -0.26 0.95 -9.69
CA ILE A 58 1.01 0.75 -10.39
C ILE A 58 0.93 1.50 -11.72
N ASP A 59 2.00 2.17 -12.10
CA ASP A 59 2.12 2.80 -13.41
C ASP A 59 3.11 1.99 -14.23
N ASP A 60 2.60 1.17 -15.14
CA ASP A 60 3.43 0.29 -15.98
C ASP A 60 4.24 1.08 -17.02
N GLN A 61 3.99 2.40 -17.16
CA GLN A 61 4.63 3.27 -18.15
C GLN A 61 5.76 4.15 -17.59
N SER A 62 5.93 4.20 -16.26
CA SER A 62 7.01 4.99 -15.64
C SER A 62 7.96 4.13 -14.82
N GLU A 63 9.25 4.48 -14.86
CA GLU A 63 10.30 3.88 -14.01
C GLU A 63 10.02 4.01 -12.51
N LYS A 64 8.98 4.75 -12.11
CA LYS A 64 8.63 5.08 -10.73
C LYS A 64 7.78 4.03 -10.04
N GLY A 65 7.27 3.02 -10.76
CA GLY A 65 6.60 1.83 -10.21
C GLY A 65 5.24 2.06 -9.56
N ILE A 66 5.12 3.02 -8.65
CA ILE A 66 3.89 3.32 -7.89
C ILE A 66 3.38 4.71 -8.27
N ALA A 67 2.22 4.76 -8.92
CA ALA A 67 1.52 5.99 -9.27
C ALA A 67 0.85 6.65 -8.05
N GLY A 68 0.43 5.83 -7.09
CA GLY A 68 -0.26 6.26 -5.88
C GLY A 68 -0.80 5.10 -5.08
N PHE A 69 -1.45 5.39 -3.95
CA PHE A 69 -2.06 4.38 -3.12
C PHE A 69 -3.32 4.90 -2.42
N LEU A 70 -4.19 3.96 -2.05
CA LEU A 70 -5.39 4.18 -1.27
C LEU A 70 -5.31 3.34 0.00
N VAL A 71 -5.63 3.96 1.15
CA VAL A 71 -5.74 3.26 2.43
C VAL A 71 -7.19 3.30 2.87
N LEU A 72 -7.78 2.13 3.10
CA LEU A 72 -9.09 1.98 3.70
C LEU A 72 -8.94 1.61 5.16
N LEU A 73 -9.48 2.46 6.03
CA LEU A 73 -9.66 2.20 7.45
C LEU A 73 -11.12 1.83 7.68
N TYR A 74 -11.36 0.77 8.42
CA TYR A 74 -12.69 0.43 8.88
C TYR A 74 -12.64 0.13 10.37
N GLN A 75 -13.50 0.82 11.10
CA GLN A 75 -13.67 0.57 12.53
C GLN A 75 -14.52 -0.70 12.68
N VAL A 76 -13.87 -1.81 13.01
CA VAL A 76 -14.60 -3.00 13.46
C VAL A 76 -15.18 -2.65 14.83
N TYR A 77 -16.43 -2.18 14.87
CA TYR A 77 -17.20 -2.14 16.10
C TYR A 77 -17.40 -3.58 16.55
N ILE A 78 -16.51 -4.07 17.41
CA ILE A 78 -16.76 -5.31 18.13
C ILE A 78 -17.89 -5.00 19.11
N PHE A 79 -19.12 -5.39 18.75
CA PHE A 79 -20.20 -5.54 19.73
C PHE A 79 -19.77 -6.63 20.71
N GLN A 80 -19.13 -6.22 21.81
CA GLN A 80 -19.01 -7.04 23.01
C GLN A 80 -20.44 -7.21 23.54
N LYS A 81 -20.98 -8.42 23.41
CA LYS A 81 -22.30 -8.80 23.94
C LYS A 81 -22.13 -9.39 25.33
#